data_AF-A0A952WS69-F1
#
_entry.id   AF-A0A952WS69-F1
#
_cell.length_a   1.000
_cell.length_b   1.000
_cell.length_c   1.000
_cell.angle_alpha   90.00
_cell.angle_beta   90.00
_cell.angle_gamma   90.00
#
_symmetry.space_group_name_H-M   'P 1'
#
loop_
_entity.id
_entity.type
_entity.pdbx_description
1 polymer ?
#
loop_
_entity_poly.entity_id
_entity_poly.type
_entity_poly.pdbx_seq_one_letter_code
_entity_poly.pdbx_strand_id
1 'polypeptide(L)'
;MWTGYLLLATAAALGPITSTHFLTPDVYRPAATLLLVAACLGVVVFWPMVRLSQEVPGRSIAGSVLLDILAILVPLQATIWPQAIPALAHWDVQVAAAISAHSVAWMMAAGGVLVIALLHVRHRERAFGWNQFLRSGWMAVFVALGGAGWGVSVLMTLHQGPQSVVRPALWSPATAVFDMTADRSWHGRAAVIGPEHWKASGLVAAVAACMWIAAAALEYAVSEAGPATEKATRRRADVPR
;
A
#
# COMPACT_ATOMS: atom_id res chain seq x y z
N MET A 1 15.34 5.63 -2.92
CA MET A 1 14.01 6.26 -3.07
C MET A 1 13.14 6.06 -1.83
N TRP A 2 12.77 4.83 -1.46
CA TRP A 2 11.94 4.56 -0.27
C TRP A 2 12.50 5.12 1.05
N THR A 3 13.79 4.88 1.33
CA THR A 3 14.46 5.44 2.53
C THR A 3 14.45 6.97 2.54
N GLY A 4 14.68 7.60 1.39
CA GLY A 4 14.57 9.06 1.23
C GLY A 4 13.14 9.57 1.45
N TYR A 5 12.13 8.83 0.97
CA TYR A 5 10.72 9.13 1.23
C TYR A 5 10.40 9.05 2.72
N LEU A 6 10.78 7.97 3.40
CA LEU A 6 10.57 7.84 4.84
C LEU A 6 11.31 8.92 5.64
N LEU A 7 12.52 9.28 5.23
CA LEU A 7 13.28 10.36 5.86
C LEU A 7 12.58 11.72 5.69
N LEU A 8 12.08 12.02 4.50
CA LEU A 8 11.31 13.24 4.24
C LEU A 8 9.98 13.25 5.00
N ALA A 9 9.27 12.13 5.04
CA ALA A 9 8.04 11.98 5.82
C ALA A 9 8.30 12.18 7.32
N THR A 10 9.40 11.63 7.82
CA THR A 10 9.84 11.79 9.22
C THR A 10 10.18 13.25 9.51
N ALA A 11 10.95 13.91 8.63
CA ALA A 11 11.29 15.32 8.78
C ALA A 11 10.05 16.22 8.72
N ALA A 12 9.11 15.95 7.81
CA ALA A 12 7.86 16.70 7.69
C ALA A 12 6.94 16.51 8.91
N ALA A 13 6.86 15.29 9.44
CA ALA A 13 6.01 14.97 10.58
C ALA A 13 6.61 15.50 11.91
N LEU A 14 7.89 15.24 12.15
CA LEU A 14 8.56 15.54 13.43
C LEU A 14 9.23 16.92 13.48
N GLY A 15 9.57 17.50 12.33
CA GLY A 15 10.23 18.80 12.23
C GLY A 15 9.52 19.90 13.04
N PRO A 16 8.19 20.07 12.90
CA PRO A 16 7.45 21.07 13.67
C PRO A 16 7.50 20.89 15.19
N ILE A 17 7.71 19.67 15.69
CA ILE A 17 7.76 19.39 17.14
C ILE A 17 9.12 19.79 17.73
N THR A 18 10.20 19.60 16.98
CA THR A 18 11.56 19.87 17.45
C THR A 18 11.81 21.33 17.82
N SER A 19 11.00 22.26 17.32
CA SER A 19 11.09 23.70 17.64
C SER A 19 10.48 24.08 19.00
N THR A 20 9.73 23.18 19.65
CA THR A 20 8.96 23.50 20.87
C THR A 20 9.64 23.13 22.18
N HIS A 21 10.79 22.47 22.16
CA HIS A 21 11.59 22.00 23.32
C HIS A 21 10.87 21.10 24.36
N PHE A 22 9.57 20.84 24.24
CA PHE A 22 8.80 19.93 25.09
C PHE A 22 8.45 18.64 24.33
N LEU A 23 9.14 17.54 24.68
CA LEU A 23 8.82 16.20 24.16
C LEU A 23 7.95 15.46 25.17
N THR A 24 6.65 15.72 25.15
CA THR A 24 5.66 14.88 25.84
C THR A 24 4.97 13.95 24.83
N PRO A 25 4.53 12.75 25.24
CA PRO A 25 3.82 11.82 24.35
C PRO A 25 2.61 12.46 23.65
N ASP A 26 1.89 13.34 24.34
CA ASP A 26 0.69 13.99 23.80
C ASP A 26 1.00 14.95 22.64
N VAL A 27 2.19 15.56 22.61
CA VAL A 27 2.67 16.40 21.49
C VAL A 27 3.23 15.52 20.37
N TYR A 28 3.84 14.39 20.71
CA TYR A 28 4.46 13.46 19.76
C TYR A 28 3.45 12.64 18.95
N ARG A 29 2.36 12.17 19.59
CA ARG A 29 1.36 11.28 18.98
C ARG A 29 0.77 11.80 17.65
N PRO A 30 0.34 13.06 17.51
CA PRO A 30 -0.17 13.57 16.24
C PRO A 30 0.85 13.45 15.09
N ALA A 31 2.12 13.74 15.36
CA ALA A 31 3.17 13.60 14.34
C ALA A 31 3.48 12.13 14.05
N ALA A 32 3.51 11.26 15.06
CA ALA A 32 3.64 9.82 14.85
C ALA A 32 2.51 9.28 13.97
N THR A 33 1.27 9.70 14.20
CA THR A 33 0.12 9.34 13.36
C THR A 33 0.33 9.81 11.92
N LEU A 34 0.72 11.07 11.70
CA LEU A 34 0.98 11.58 10.35
C LEU A 34 2.12 10.82 9.64
N LEU A 35 3.18 10.47 10.36
CA LEU A 35 4.28 9.64 9.84
C LEU A 35 3.78 8.27 9.41
N LEU A 36 2.97 7.60 10.24
CA LEU A 36 2.43 6.28 9.93
C LEU A 36 1.43 6.30 8.77
N VAL A 37 0.59 7.34 8.69
CA VAL A 37 -0.31 7.57 7.55
C VAL A 37 0.49 7.79 6.28
N ALA A 38 1.52 8.64 6.32
CA ALA A 38 2.41 8.86 5.18
C ALA A 38 3.10 7.54 4.78
N ALA A 39 3.63 6.77 5.72
CA ALA A 39 4.24 5.47 5.44
C ALA A 39 3.27 4.49 4.76
N CYS A 40 2.01 4.44 5.22
CA CYS A 40 0.97 3.61 4.60
C CYS A 40 0.59 4.07 3.19
N LEU A 41 0.48 5.39 2.96
CA LEU A 41 0.30 5.94 1.60
C LEU A 41 1.53 5.70 0.73
N GLY A 42 2.72 5.71 1.33
CA GLY A 42 3.96 5.38 0.67
C GLY A 42 3.95 3.98 0.06
N VAL A 43 3.45 2.98 0.80
CA VAL A 43 3.38 1.60 0.29
C VAL A 43 2.22 1.37 -0.68
N VAL A 44 1.08 2.06 -0.55
CA VAL A 44 -0.07 1.84 -1.45
C VAL A 44 0.00 2.69 -2.71
N VAL A 45 0.57 3.89 -2.65
CA VAL A 45 0.53 4.86 -3.75
C VAL A 45 1.94 5.10 -4.31
N PHE A 46 2.85 5.57 -3.47
CA PHE A 46 4.15 6.04 -3.95
C PHE A 46 5.01 4.92 -4.56
N TRP A 47 5.16 3.78 -3.85
CA TRP A 47 5.95 2.66 -4.36
C TRP A 47 5.43 2.11 -5.69
N PRO A 48 4.13 1.79 -5.84
CA PRO A 48 3.60 1.32 -7.13
C PRO A 48 3.76 2.34 -8.26
N MET A 49 3.61 3.63 -7.98
CA MET A 49 3.86 4.68 -8.98
C MET A 49 5.32 4.71 -9.43
N VAL A 50 6.27 4.68 -8.49
CA VAL A 50 7.70 4.61 -8.84
C VAL A 50 8.01 3.35 -9.64
N ARG A 51 7.40 2.22 -9.29
CA ARG A 51 7.61 0.98 -10.03
C ARG A 51 7.03 1.04 -11.44
N LEU A 52 5.85 1.62 -11.62
CA LEU A 52 5.21 1.85 -12.92
C LEU A 52 5.92 2.92 -13.76
N SER A 53 6.77 3.76 -13.19
CA SER A 53 7.60 4.70 -13.97
C SER A 53 8.92 4.09 -14.44
N GLN A 54 9.27 2.88 -14.00
CA GLN A 54 10.49 2.17 -14.36
C GLN A 54 10.26 1.16 -15.49
N GLU A 55 11.35 0.64 -16.05
CA GLU A 55 11.27 -0.46 -17.02
C GLU A 55 10.63 -1.71 -16.38
N VAL A 56 9.82 -2.43 -17.15
CA VAL A 56 9.18 -3.65 -16.65
C VAL A 56 10.24 -4.73 -16.44
N PRO A 57 10.24 -5.46 -15.31
CA PRO A 57 11.22 -6.52 -15.07
C PRO A 57 11.24 -7.57 -16.17
N GLY A 58 12.43 -7.95 -16.62
CA GLY A 58 12.61 -8.98 -17.65
C GLY A 58 12.38 -10.42 -17.15
N ARG A 59 12.48 -10.65 -15.83
CA ARG A 59 12.25 -11.96 -15.18
C ARG A 59 10.81 -12.05 -14.64
N SER A 60 10.57 -12.93 -13.66
CA SER A 60 9.25 -13.02 -13.00
C SER A 60 8.85 -11.67 -12.41
N ILE A 61 7.67 -11.19 -12.81
CA ILE A 61 7.13 -9.92 -12.35
C ILE A 61 6.66 -10.06 -10.90
N ALA A 62 5.91 -11.13 -10.59
CA ALA A 62 5.52 -11.46 -9.23
C ALA A 62 6.71 -11.56 -8.29
N GLY A 63 7.75 -12.31 -8.68
CA GLY A 63 8.96 -12.47 -7.87
C GLY A 63 9.67 -11.13 -7.60
N SER A 64 9.73 -10.25 -8.60
CA SER A 64 10.34 -8.93 -8.39
C SER A 64 9.51 -8.01 -7.51
N VAL A 65 8.18 -8.07 -7.60
CA VAL A 65 7.30 -7.31 -6.71
C VAL A 65 7.37 -7.83 -5.27
N LEU A 66 7.52 -9.15 -5.06
CA LEU A 66 7.75 -9.71 -3.72
C LEU A 66 9.07 -9.21 -3.11
N LEU A 67 10.14 -9.10 -3.90
CA LEU A 67 11.42 -8.55 -3.43
C LEU A 67 11.29 -7.08 -3.02
N ASP A 68 10.58 -6.27 -3.81
CA ASP A 68 10.27 -4.89 -3.45
C ASP A 68 9.49 -4.85 -2.13
N ILE A 69 8.52 -5.76 -1.94
CA ILE A 69 7.74 -5.84 -0.70
C ILE A 69 8.65 -6.11 0.49
N LEU A 70 9.52 -7.10 0.41
CA LEU A 70 10.45 -7.40 1.50
C LEU A 70 11.37 -6.22 1.83
N ALA A 71 11.87 -5.53 0.80
CA ALA A 71 12.77 -4.39 0.95
C ALA A 71 12.09 -3.18 1.64
N ILE A 72 10.80 -2.99 1.40
CA ILE A 72 10.02 -1.87 1.96
C ILE A 72 9.41 -2.23 3.31
N LEU A 73 9.03 -3.49 3.51
CA LEU A 73 8.35 -3.94 4.73
C LEU A 73 9.27 -3.86 5.95
N VAL A 74 10.53 -4.24 5.83
CA VAL A 74 11.50 -4.18 6.95
C VAL A 74 11.60 -2.78 7.57
N PRO A 75 11.91 -1.72 6.81
CA PRO A 75 11.98 -0.37 7.37
C PRO A 75 10.60 0.17 7.81
N LEU A 76 9.50 -0.25 7.16
CA LEU A 76 8.16 0.11 7.62
C LEU A 76 7.88 -0.47 9.02
N GLN A 77 8.17 -1.74 9.24
CA GLN A 77 8.00 -2.40 10.53
C GLN A 77 8.91 -1.79 11.59
N ALA A 78 10.16 -1.49 11.24
CA ALA A 78 11.09 -0.77 12.10
C ALA A 78 10.62 0.64 12.48
N THR A 79 9.70 1.24 11.71
CA THR A 79 9.09 2.55 12.02
C THR A 79 7.88 2.41 12.94
N ILE A 80 7.09 1.34 12.79
CA ILE A 80 5.83 1.09 13.54
C ILE A 80 6.10 0.63 14.98
N TRP A 81 6.94 -0.39 15.18
CA TRP A 81 7.10 -1.02 16.49
C TRP A 81 7.67 -0.10 17.58
N PRO A 82 8.64 0.80 17.30
CA PRO A 82 9.13 1.73 18.31
C PRO A 82 8.06 2.65 18.88
N GLN A 83 6.93 2.87 18.18
CA GLN A 83 5.86 3.75 18.67
C GLN A 83 5.20 3.23 19.97
N ALA A 84 5.37 1.95 20.29
CA ALA A 84 4.93 1.37 21.57
C ALA A 84 5.87 1.69 22.74
N ILE A 85 7.08 2.19 22.48
CA ILE A 85 8.07 2.52 23.52
C ILE A 85 7.58 3.75 24.33
N PRO A 86 7.69 3.75 25.67
CA PRO A 86 7.25 4.86 26.52
C PRO A 86 7.87 6.23 26.20
N ALA A 87 9.07 6.24 25.62
CA ALA A 87 9.75 7.47 25.22
C ALA A 87 9.18 8.12 23.93
N LEU A 88 8.32 7.41 23.18
CA LEU A 88 7.72 7.88 21.93
C LEU A 88 6.20 8.06 22.11
N ALA A 89 5.38 7.48 21.23
CA ALA A 89 3.93 7.62 21.29
C ALA A 89 3.28 6.89 22.49
N HIS A 90 4.01 5.92 23.06
CA HIS A 90 3.56 5.10 24.18
C HIS A 90 2.18 4.46 23.93
N TRP A 91 1.96 4.00 22.70
CA TRP A 91 0.74 3.27 22.38
C TRP A 91 0.80 1.84 22.88
N ASP A 92 -0.38 1.25 23.10
CA ASP A 92 -0.49 -0.18 23.40
C ASP A 92 0.12 -1.01 22.27
N VAL A 93 0.76 -2.12 22.62
CA VAL A 93 1.39 -3.04 21.66
C VAL A 93 0.38 -3.54 20.63
N GLN A 94 -0.90 -3.68 20.99
CA GLN A 94 -1.98 -4.04 20.08
C GLN A 94 -2.20 -3.00 18.98
N VAL A 95 -2.01 -1.70 19.26
CA VAL A 95 -2.11 -0.64 18.24
C VAL A 95 -1.00 -0.81 17.21
N ALA A 96 0.25 -0.99 17.67
CA ALA A 96 1.38 -1.24 16.77
C ALA A 96 1.18 -2.53 15.95
N ALA A 97 0.68 -3.60 16.58
CA ALA A 97 0.40 -4.86 15.91
C ALA A 97 -0.72 -4.74 14.86
N ALA A 98 -1.79 -4.01 15.17
CA ALA A 98 -2.91 -3.79 14.24
C ALA A 98 -2.47 -2.97 13.02
N ILE A 99 -1.73 -1.87 13.23
CA ILE A 99 -1.19 -1.05 12.14
C ILE A 99 -0.19 -1.87 11.31
N SER A 100 0.65 -2.67 11.96
CA SER A 100 1.57 -3.59 11.28
C SER A 100 0.83 -4.59 10.39
N ALA A 101 -0.16 -5.30 10.93
CA ALA A 101 -0.95 -6.26 10.16
C ALA A 101 -1.72 -5.58 9.01
N HIS A 102 -2.31 -4.42 9.28
CA HIS A 102 -3.07 -3.67 8.28
C HIS A 102 -2.18 -3.17 7.14
N SER A 103 -1.00 -2.64 7.46
CA SER A 103 -0.04 -2.17 6.47
C SER A 103 0.52 -3.32 5.61
N VAL A 104 0.80 -4.48 6.21
CA VAL A 104 1.16 -5.71 5.47
C VAL A 104 0.03 -6.12 4.51
N ALA A 105 -1.21 -6.16 4.98
CA ALA A 105 -2.35 -6.54 4.16
C ALA A 105 -2.52 -5.61 2.95
N TRP A 106 -2.44 -4.29 3.17
CA TRP A 106 -2.52 -3.30 2.10
C TRP A 106 -1.35 -3.35 1.13
N MET A 107 -0.15 -3.58 1.65
CA MET A 107 1.05 -3.73 0.84
C MET A 107 0.97 -4.96 -0.07
N MET A 108 0.46 -6.08 0.45
CA MET A 108 0.19 -7.27 -0.34
C MET A 108 -0.91 -7.04 -1.38
N ALA A 109 -1.98 -6.32 -1.03
CA ALA A 109 -3.04 -5.96 -1.98
C ALA A 109 -2.51 -5.08 -3.12
N ALA A 110 -1.79 -4.01 -2.79
CA ALA A 110 -1.17 -3.12 -3.77
C ALA A 110 -0.16 -3.88 -4.66
N GLY A 111 0.64 -4.78 -4.06
CA GLY A 111 1.55 -5.65 -4.79
C GLY A 111 0.86 -6.55 -5.81
N GLY A 112 -0.24 -7.22 -5.43
CA GLY A 112 -1.02 -8.05 -6.35
C GLY A 112 -1.58 -7.25 -7.54
N VAL A 113 -2.14 -6.06 -7.26
CA VAL A 113 -2.61 -5.14 -8.32
C VAL A 113 -1.43 -4.68 -9.20
N LEU A 114 -0.27 -4.42 -8.62
CA LEU A 114 0.92 -3.97 -9.34
C LEU A 114 1.45 -5.04 -10.30
N VAL A 115 1.42 -6.32 -9.91
CA VAL A 115 1.79 -7.42 -10.80
C VAL A 115 0.85 -7.45 -12.01
N ILE A 116 -0.46 -7.34 -11.79
CA ILE A 116 -1.46 -7.31 -12.88
C ILE A 116 -1.21 -6.10 -13.80
N ALA A 117 -0.96 -4.92 -13.21
CA ALA A 117 -0.67 -3.70 -13.96
C ALA A 117 0.59 -3.86 -14.83
N LEU A 118 1.68 -4.39 -14.27
CA LEU A 118 2.94 -4.61 -15.00
C LEU A 118 2.80 -5.67 -16.09
N LEU A 119 2.03 -6.74 -15.87
CA LEU A 119 1.72 -7.74 -16.89
C LEU A 119 0.94 -7.12 -18.06
N HIS A 120 -0.06 -6.28 -17.75
CA HIS A 120 -0.85 -5.58 -18.74
C HIS A 120 0.00 -4.59 -19.56
N VAL A 121 0.83 -3.79 -18.88
CA VAL A 121 1.79 -2.87 -19.50
C VAL A 121 2.76 -3.64 -20.41
N ARG A 122 3.37 -4.73 -19.92
CA ARG A 122 4.29 -5.57 -20.70
C ARG A 122 3.65 -6.08 -21.99
N HIS A 123 2.42 -6.58 -21.90
CA HIS A 123 1.70 -7.12 -23.05
C HIS A 123 1.43 -6.04 -24.10
N ARG A 124 0.98 -4.85 -23.68
CA ARG A 124 0.67 -3.75 -24.59
C ARG A 124 1.92 -3.11 -25.18
N GLU A 125 2.99 -2.94 -24.40
CA GLU A 125 4.23 -2.34 -24.86
C GLU A 125 4.99 -3.23 -25.86
N ARG A 126 4.87 -4.55 -25.76
CA ARG A 126 5.37 -5.47 -26.78
C ARG A 126 4.66 -5.34 -28.13
N ALA A 127 3.36 -5.01 -28.12
CA ALA A 127 2.56 -4.93 -29.33
C ALA A 127 2.59 -3.53 -29.99
N PHE A 128 2.65 -2.46 -29.20
CA PHE A 128 2.46 -1.09 -29.67
C PHE A 128 3.59 -0.12 -29.27
N GLY A 129 4.66 -0.61 -28.63
CA GLY A 129 5.71 0.24 -28.07
C GLY A 129 5.29 0.93 -26.77
N TRP A 130 6.17 1.80 -26.25
CA TRP A 130 6.00 2.48 -24.97
C TRP A 130 4.67 3.24 -24.89
N ASN A 131 3.88 3.03 -23.82
CA ASN A 131 2.55 3.64 -23.67
C ASN A 131 2.40 4.38 -22.33
N GLN A 132 2.66 5.68 -22.36
CA GLN A 132 2.58 6.56 -21.19
C GLN A 132 1.15 6.65 -20.63
N PHE A 133 0.14 6.73 -21.49
CA PHE A 133 -1.25 6.86 -21.04
C PHE A 133 -1.71 5.65 -20.24
N LEU A 134 -1.30 4.45 -20.66
CA LEU A 134 -1.62 3.23 -19.96
C LEU A 134 -1.00 3.18 -18.56
N ARG A 135 0.27 3.56 -18.44
CA ARG A 135 0.97 3.64 -17.15
C ARG A 135 0.33 4.67 -16.23
N SER A 136 0.02 5.86 -16.76
CA SER A 136 -0.69 6.92 -16.02
C SER A 136 -2.07 6.46 -15.55
N GLY A 137 -2.80 5.69 -16.37
CA GLY A 137 -4.07 5.08 -15.98
C GLY A 137 -3.93 4.15 -14.78
N TRP A 138 -2.92 3.28 -14.76
CA TRP A 138 -2.62 2.43 -13.61
C TRP A 138 -2.14 3.21 -12.39
N MET A 139 -1.36 4.28 -12.57
CA MET A 139 -1.00 5.17 -11.46
C MET A 139 -2.25 5.81 -10.83
N ALA A 140 -3.22 6.24 -11.64
CA ALA A 140 -4.50 6.77 -11.14
C ALA A 140 -5.29 5.72 -10.35
N VAL A 141 -5.21 4.43 -10.71
CA VAL A 141 -5.80 3.33 -9.92
C VAL A 141 -5.18 3.26 -8.52
N PHE A 142 -3.86 3.39 -8.38
CA PHE A 142 -3.21 3.38 -7.06
C PHE A 142 -3.56 4.60 -6.22
N VAL A 143 -3.64 5.78 -6.83
CA VAL A 143 -4.14 7.00 -6.16
C VAL A 143 -5.58 6.79 -5.68
N ALA A 144 -6.44 6.23 -6.55
CA ALA A 144 -7.81 5.91 -6.19
C ALA A 144 -7.88 4.88 -5.06
N LEU A 145 -7.05 3.82 -5.06
CA LEU A 145 -7.00 2.82 -3.99
C LEU A 145 -6.59 3.43 -2.65
N GLY A 146 -5.59 4.33 -2.63
CA GLY A 146 -5.20 5.04 -1.41
C GLY A 146 -6.32 5.93 -0.85
N GLY A 147 -7.05 6.63 -1.72
CA GLY A 147 -8.12 7.56 -1.36
C GLY A 147 -9.53 6.96 -1.24
N ALA A 148 -9.77 5.74 -1.74
CA ALA A 148 -11.12 5.19 -1.91
C ALA A 148 -11.90 5.12 -0.61
N GLY A 149 -11.29 4.63 0.48
CA GLY A 149 -11.98 4.53 1.77
C GLY A 149 -12.36 5.90 2.35
N TRP A 150 -11.53 6.93 2.16
CA TRP A 150 -11.89 8.30 2.54
C TRP A 150 -13.04 8.83 1.68
N GLY A 151 -12.96 8.65 0.36
CA GLY A 151 -14.02 9.08 -0.57
C GLY A 151 -15.38 8.43 -0.28
N VAL A 152 -15.39 7.11 -0.03
CA VAL A 152 -16.60 6.37 0.37
C VAL A 152 -17.13 6.88 1.71
N SER A 153 -16.26 7.16 2.66
CA SER A 153 -16.66 7.68 3.98
C SER A 153 -17.31 9.05 3.89
N VAL A 154 -16.75 9.96 3.07
CA VAL A 154 -17.35 11.28 2.80
C VAL A 154 -18.72 11.10 2.13
N LEU A 155 -18.82 10.25 1.11
CA LEU A 155 -20.07 10.03 0.38
C LEU A 155 -21.17 9.45 1.29
N MET A 156 -20.84 8.50 2.16
CA MET A 156 -21.78 7.93 3.12
C MET A 156 -22.20 8.94 4.18
N THR A 157 -21.27 9.79 4.64
CA THR A 157 -21.60 10.88 5.58
C THR A 157 -22.67 11.80 4.98
N LEU A 158 -22.52 12.15 3.70
CA LEU A 158 -23.47 13.02 2.99
C LEU A 158 -24.85 12.37 2.82
N HIS A 159 -24.94 11.04 2.69
CA HIS A 159 -26.20 10.33 2.43
C HIS A 159 -26.90 9.80 3.68
N GLN A 160 -26.16 9.30 4.67
CA GLN A 160 -26.68 8.54 5.81
C GLN A 160 -26.44 9.22 7.17
N GLY A 161 -25.75 10.37 7.17
CA GLY A 161 -25.41 11.12 8.37
C GLY A 161 -24.19 10.56 9.14
N PRO A 162 -23.75 11.27 10.20
CA PRO A 162 -22.43 11.11 10.81
C PRO A 162 -22.16 9.76 11.49
N GLN A 163 -23.20 8.97 11.78
CA GLN A 163 -23.04 7.70 12.51
C GLN A 163 -22.70 6.49 11.60
N SER A 164 -22.80 6.64 10.27
CA SER A 164 -22.52 5.57 9.29
C SER A 164 -21.04 5.44 8.89
N VAL A 165 -20.20 6.39 9.33
CA VAL A 165 -18.88 6.70 8.74
C VAL A 165 -17.77 5.72 9.19
N VAL A 166 -17.94 5.08 10.34
CA VAL A 166 -16.83 4.38 11.02
C VAL A 166 -16.37 3.11 10.28
N ARG A 167 -17.25 2.42 9.56
CA ARG A 167 -16.93 1.08 9.01
C ARG A 167 -16.14 1.10 7.69
N PRO A 168 -16.49 1.90 6.68
CA PRO A 168 -15.72 1.94 5.43
C PRO A 168 -14.38 2.67 5.57
N ALA A 169 -14.29 3.62 6.50
CA ALA A 169 -13.05 4.34 6.79
C ALA A 169 -11.94 3.39 7.29
N LEU A 170 -12.31 2.33 8.02
CA LEU A 170 -11.35 1.31 8.48
C LEU A 170 -10.74 0.47 7.35
N TRP A 171 -11.29 0.54 6.14
CA TRP A 171 -10.74 -0.19 5.02
C TRP A 171 -9.62 0.57 4.32
N SER A 172 -9.56 1.91 4.33
CA SER A 172 -8.47 2.64 3.66
C SER A 172 -7.16 2.60 4.45
N PRO A 173 -6.01 2.54 3.74
CA PRO A 173 -4.70 2.48 4.38
C PRO A 173 -4.39 3.69 5.26
N ALA A 174 -4.97 4.85 4.98
CA ALA A 174 -4.72 6.09 5.72
C ALA A 174 -5.72 6.27 6.87
N THR A 175 -7.02 6.17 6.58
CA THR A 175 -8.06 6.44 7.57
C THR A 175 -8.12 5.38 8.66
N ALA A 176 -7.73 4.13 8.37
CA ALA A 176 -7.59 3.10 9.41
C ALA A 176 -6.52 3.47 10.44
N VAL A 177 -5.39 4.03 10.02
CA VAL A 177 -4.32 4.45 10.94
C VAL A 177 -4.79 5.62 11.82
N PHE A 178 -5.54 6.57 11.27
CA PHE A 178 -6.14 7.64 12.07
C PHE A 178 -7.07 7.11 13.15
N ASP A 179 -7.95 6.15 12.84
CA ASP A 179 -8.85 5.60 13.87
C ASP A 179 -8.13 4.70 14.88
N MET A 180 -7.16 3.88 14.41
CA MET A 180 -6.35 3.02 15.28
C MET A 180 -5.48 3.80 16.27
N THR A 181 -5.11 5.04 15.93
CA THR A 181 -4.27 5.92 16.77
C THR A 181 -5.06 7.00 17.49
N ALA A 182 -6.38 7.08 17.28
CA ALA A 182 -7.22 8.08 17.91
C ALA A 182 -7.38 7.82 19.41
N ASP A 183 -7.07 8.84 20.22
CA ASP A 183 -7.32 8.79 21.65
C ASP A 183 -8.84 8.78 21.92
N ARG A 184 -9.28 7.91 22.83
CA ARG A 184 -10.68 7.85 23.24
C ARG A 184 -10.86 8.82 24.41
N SER A 185 -10.76 10.11 24.08
CA SER A 185 -10.67 11.25 25.01
C SER A 185 -11.78 11.32 26.06
N TRP A 186 -12.98 10.81 25.75
CA TRP A 186 -14.09 10.75 26.70
C TRP A 186 -13.86 9.79 27.90
N HIS A 187 -12.95 8.82 27.77
CA HIS A 187 -12.68 7.81 28.80
C HIS A 187 -11.28 7.95 29.44
N GLY A 188 -10.51 8.98 29.06
CA GLY A 188 -9.12 9.15 29.52
C GLY A 188 -8.20 7.99 29.10
N ARG A 189 -8.57 7.22 28.08
CA ARG A 189 -7.81 6.06 27.60
C ARG A 189 -7.08 6.41 26.31
N ALA A 190 -5.80 6.04 26.26
CA ALA A 190 -5.02 6.01 25.03
C ALA A 190 -5.70 5.13 23.97
N ALA A 191 -5.28 5.24 22.71
CA ALA A 191 -5.79 4.43 21.60
C ALA A 191 -6.01 2.94 21.95
N VAL A 192 -7.20 2.41 21.63
CA VAL A 192 -7.59 1.01 21.89
C VAL A 192 -8.05 0.35 20.58
N ILE A 193 -7.54 -0.86 20.33
CA ILE A 193 -7.93 -1.69 19.20
C ILE A 193 -9.09 -2.60 19.59
N GLY A 194 -10.23 -2.45 18.89
CA GLY A 194 -11.33 -3.40 18.96
C GLY A 194 -11.35 -4.44 17.81
N PRO A 195 -12.26 -5.43 17.87
CA PRO A 195 -12.34 -6.52 16.88
C PRO A 195 -12.58 -6.08 15.43
N GLU A 196 -13.22 -4.93 15.23
CA GLU A 196 -13.49 -4.32 13.93
C GLU A 196 -12.22 -3.98 13.15
N HIS A 197 -11.15 -3.55 13.82
CA HIS A 197 -9.85 -3.27 13.20
C HIS A 197 -9.20 -4.52 12.63
N TRP A 198 -9.29 -5.63 13.37
CA TRP A 198 -8.81 -6.93 12.92
C TRP A 198 -9.64 -7.48 11.77
N LYS A 199 -10.96 -7.33 11.81
CA LYS A 199 -11.85 -7.70 10.69
C LYS A 199 -11.54 -6.90 9.43
N ALA A 200 -11.31 -5.59 9.55
CA ALA A 200 -10.92 -4.74 8.43
C ALA A 200 -9.59 -5.21 7.81
N SER A 201 -8.58 -5.46 8.64
CA SER A 201 -7.27 -5.96 8.20
C SER A 201 -7.39 -7.35 7.54
N GLY A 202 -8.21 -8.24 8.11
CA GLY A 202 -8.49 -9.56 7.54
C GLY A 202 -9.20 -9.50 6.19
N LEU A 203 -10.15 -8.57 6.02
CA LEU A 203 -10.84 -8.36 4.74
C LEU A 203 -9.85 -7.89 3.65
N VAL A 204 -8.99 -6.91 3.98
CA VAL A 204 -7.95 -6.45 3.04
C VAL A 204 -6.98 -7.59 2.70
N ALA A 205 -6.61 -8.42 3.68
CA ALA A 205 -5.77 -9.58 3.45
C ALA A 205 -6.44 -10.63 2.53
N ALA A 206 -7.74 -10.84 2.67
CA ALA A 206 -8.50 -11.72 1.76
C ALA A 206 -8.52 -11.16 0.32
N VAL A 207 -8.73 -9.85 0.16
CA VAL A 207 -8.63 -9.19 -1.15
C VAL A 207 -7.22 -9.33 -1.72
N ALA A 208 -6.19 -9.14 -0.91
CA ALA A 208 -4.80 -9.33 -1.32
C ALA A 208 -4.55 -10.76 -1.83
N ALA A 209 -5.01 -11.78 -1.11
CA ALA A 209 -4.89 -13.17 -1.55
C ALA A 209 -5.55 -13.40 -2.91
N CYS A 210 -6.77 -12.89 -3.12
CA CYS A 210 -7.45 -12.97 -4.42
C CYS A 210 -6.65 -12.29 -5.54
N MET A 211 -6.07 -11.11 -5.28
CA MET A 211 -5.25 -10.40 -6.27
C MET A 211 -3.97 -11.18 -6.62
N TRP A 212 -3.32 -11.81 -5.64
CA TRP A 212 -2.13 -12.64 -5.90
C TRP A 212 -2.45 -13.92 -6.67
N ILE A 213 -3.58 -14.56 -6.37
CA ILE A 213 -4.05 -15.73 -7.14
C ILE A 213 -4.32 -15.32 -8.59
N ALA A 214 -5.02 -14.20 -8.82
CA ALA A 214 -5.28 -13.69 -10.16
C ALA A 214 -3.98 -13.31 -10.90
N ALA A 215 -3.05 -12.65 -10.21
CA ALA A 215 -1.74 -12.28 -10.75
C ALA A 215 -0.91 -13.50 -11.15
N ALA A 216 -0.86 -14.53 -10.30
CA ALA A 216 -0.15 -15.77 -10.58
C ALA A 216 -0.75 -16.52 -11.77
N ALA A 217 -2.07 -16.63 -11.83
CA ALA A 217 -2.77 -17.24 -12.97
C ALA A 217 -2.50 -16.50 -14.29
N LEU A 218 -2.49 -15.16 -14.25
CA LEU A 218 -2.19 -14.34 -15.42
C LEU A 218 -0.72 -14.47 -15.86
N GLU A 219 0.23 -14.47 -14.93
CA GLU A 219 1.65 -14.64 -15.24
C GLU A 219 1.93 -16.03 -15.85
N TYR A 220 1.27 -17.08 -15.33
CA TYR A 220 1.33 -18.43 -15.87
C TYR A 220 0.79 -18.49 -17.31
N ALA A 221 -0.41 -17.96 -17.55
CA ALA A 221 -1.04 -17.95 -18.88
C ALA A 221 -0.19 -17.20 -19.93
N VAL A 222 0.42 -16.07 -19.54
CA VAL A 222 1.31 -15.32 -20.43
C VAL A 222 2.62 -16.07 -20.70
N SER A 223 3.11 -16.85 -19.74
CA SER A 223 4.34 -17.65 -19.90
C SER A 223 4.13 -18.84 -20.83
N GLU A 224 2.97 -19.51 -20.78
CA GLU A 224 2.63 -20.61 -21.69
C GLU A 224 2.39 -20.15 -23.14
N ALA A 225 1.84 -18.96 -23.35
CA ALA A 225 1.60 -18.42 -24.70
C ALA A 225 2.91 -18.06 -25.46
N GLY A 226 4.00 -17.79 -24.74
CA GLY A 226 5.31 -17.43 -25.31
C GLY A 226 5.93 -18.47 -26.25
N PRO A 227 6.15 -19.73 -25.81
CA PRO A 227 6.85 -20.75 -26.60
C PRO A 227 6.11 -21.21 -27.87
N ALA A 228 4.77 -21.16 -27.89
CA ALA A 228 3.97 -21.54 -29.06
C ALA A 228 4.16 -20.54 -30.21
N THR A 229 4.21 -19.24 -29.88
CA THR A 229 4.34 -18.16 -30.84
C THR A 229 5.77 -18.07 -31.41
N GLU A 230 6.79 -18.28 -30.58
CA GLU A 230 8.19 -18.26 -31.03
C GLU A 230 8.51 -19.44 -31.98
N LYS A 231 7.97 -20.65 -31.71
CA LYS A 231 8.12 -21.80 -32.61
C LYS A 231 7.41 -21.58 -33.96
N ALA A 232 6.23 -20.98 -33.96
CA ALA A 232 5.48 -20.69 -35.19
C ALA A 232 6.19 -19.64 -36.07
N THR A 233 6.82 -18.64 -35.44
CA THR A 233 7.53 -17.56 -36.14
C THR A 233 8.86 -18.06 -36.73
N ARG A 234 9.63 -18.88 -35.99
CA ARG A 234 10.86 -19.52 -36.52
C ARG A 234 10.57 -20.48 -37.67
N ARG A 235 9.50 -21.29 -37.59
CA ARG A 235 9.09 -22.18 -38.70
C ARG A 235 8.72 -21.45 -39.99
N ARG A 236 8.30 -20.19 -39.93
CA ARG A 236 8.03 -19.37 -41.14
C ARG A 236 9.28 -18.74 -41.73
N ALA A 237 10.33 -18.51 -40.93
CA ALA A 237 11.59 -17.94 -41.41
C ALA A 237 12.45 -18.96 -42.16
N ASP A 238 12.32 -20.24 -41.84
CA ASP A 238 13.09 -21.35 -42.45
C ASP A 238 12.46 -21.93 -43.73
N VAL A 239 11.45 -21.27 -44.32
CA VAL A 239 10.92 -21.68 -45.64
C VAL A 239 11.70 -20.92 -46.72
N PRO A 240 12.70 -21.54 -47.38
CA PRO A 240 13.35 -20.92 -48.52
C PRO A 240 12.32 -20.69 -49.64
N ARG A 241 12.37 -19.51 -50.25
CA ARG A 241 11.56 -19.16 -51.43
C ARG A 241 12.03 -19.92 -52.66
#